data_AF-A0A929NYG4-F1
#
_entry.id   AF-A0A929NYG4-F1
#
_cell.length_a   1.000
_cell.length_b   1.000
_cell.length_c   1.000
_cell.angle_alpha   90.00
_cell.angle_beta   90.00
_cell.angle_gamma   90.00
#
_symmetry.space_group_name_H-M   'P 1'
#
loop_
_entity.id
_entity.type
_entity.pdbx_description
1 polymer ?
#
loop_
_entity_poly.entity_id
_entity_poly.type
_entity_poly.pdbx_seq_one_letter_code
_entity_poly.pdbx_strand_id
1 'polypeptide(L)'
;MQKFQRFLPFLRWFPMTGDTVRADLIAGITVALVLIPQSMAYAQLAGLPAYYGLYAAFLPVLIAALWGSSSQLGTGPVAVVSLLTATAVAQFAEIGSPEFIGLAIMLAFLVGVFQLLLGIFRLGVIVNFLSHPVIVGFTNAAALIIAFSQLSKIFGVSMQRSEHFLVDVWDVVMQVGSTHIPTLLYGLVA
;
A
#
# COMPACT_ATOMS: atom_id res chain seq x y z
N MET A 1 10.97 33.60 -9.80
CA MET A 1 10.55 32.65 -8.74
C MET A 1 9.60 31.54 -9.21
N GLN A 2 8.65 31.79 -10.11
CA GLN A 2 7.65 30.77 -10.54
C GLN A 2 8.23 29.50 -11.22
N LYS A 3 9.36 29.57 -11.94
CA LYS A 3 9.98 28.38 -12.56
C LYS A 3 10.56 27.40 -11.53
N PHE A 4 11.18 27.87 -10.45
CA PHE A 4 11.78 27.01 -9.41
C PHE A 4 10.70 26.27 -8.60
N GLN A 5 9.58 26.92 -8.28
CA GLN A 5 8.43 26.31 -7.61
C GLN A 5 7.65 25.28 -8.47
N ARG A 6 8.02 25.15 -9.75
CA ARG A 6 7.48 24.11 -10.63
C ARG A 6 8.34 22.84 -10.60
N PHE A 7 9.64 22.97 -10.34
CA PHE A 7 10.57 21.83 -10.21
C PHE A 7 10.74 21.35 -8.77
N LEU A 8 10.65 22.28 -7.80
CA LEU A 8 10.75 22.02 -6.36
C LEU A 8 9.48 22.55 -5.68
N PRO A 9 8.34 21.82 -5.76
CA PRO A 9 7.05 22.32 -5.29
C PRO A 9 7.01 22.53 -3.76
N PHE A 10 7.83 21.82 -2.99
CA PHE A 10 7.96 22.04 -1.54
C PHE A 10 8.39 23.47 -1.15
N LEU A 11 9.00 24.24 -2.06
CA LEU A 11 9.33 25.64 -1.79
C LEU A 11 8.09 26.53 -1.58
N ARG A 12 6.89 26.02 -1.92
CA ARG A 12 5.61 26.70 -1.66
C ARG A 12 5.20 26.68 -0.20
N TRP A 13 5.83 25.85 0.63
CA TRP A 13 5.53 25.77 2.06
C TRP A 13 5.94 27.03 2.83
N PHE A 14 6.88 27.80 2.29
CA PHE A 14 7.41 28.97 2.95
C PHE A 14 6.65 30.25 2.58
N PRO A 15 6.47 31.19 3.54
CA PRO A 15 6.92 31.11 4.93
C PRO A 15 5.96 30.29 5.82
N MET A 16 6.51 29.35 6.60
CA MET A 16 5.76 28.61 7.63
C MET A 16 5.65 29.46 8.90
N THR A 17 4.46 29.51 9.51
CA THR A 17 4.24 30.13 10.81
C THR A 17 4.40 29.10 11.94
N GLY A 18 4.65 29.55 13.17
CA GLY A 18 4.75 28.66 14.33
C GLY A 18 3.52 27.77 14.52
N ASP A 19 2.33 28.30 14.23
CA ASP A 19 1.08 27.55 14.29
C ASP A 19 1.01 26.45 13.22
N THR A 20 1.45 26.73 11.99
CA THR A 20 1.51 25.70 10.93
C THR A 20 2.47 24.58 11.27
N VAL A 21 3.66 24.90 11.80
CA VAL A 21 4.65 23.88 12.19
C VAL A 21 4.09 22.99 13.32
N ARG A 22 3.41 23.60 14.30
CA ARG A 22 2.78 22.85 15.39
C ARG A 22 1.67 21.94 14.90
N ALA A 23 0.79 22.45 14.02
CA ALA A 23 -0.29 21.66 13.45
C ALA A 23 0.22 20.49 12.60
N ASP A 24 1.19 20.75 11.72
CA ASP A 24 1.80 19.74 10.84
C ASP A 24 2.57 18.68 11.64
N LEU A 25 3.22 19.07 12.74
CA LEU A 25 3.92 18.11 13.61
C LEU A 25 2.94 17.14 14.29
N ILE A 26 1.84 17.65 14.84
CA ILE A 26 0.80 16.82 15.46
C ILE A 26 0.14 15.91 14.41
N ALA A 27 -0.19 16.46 13.24
CA ALA A 27 -0.75 15.69 12.13
C ALA A 27 0.22 14.60 11.67
N GLY A 28 1.50 14.94 11.47
CA GLY A 28 2.54 14.01 11.04
C GLY A 28 2.77 12.87 12.02
N ILE A 29 2.82 13.15 13.33
CA ILE A 29 2.93 12.10 14.36
C ILE A 29 1.69 11.20 14.34
N THR A 30 0.49 11.79 14.24
CA THR A 30 -0.76 11.03 14.21
C THR A 30 -0.82 10.11 13.00
N VAL A 31 -0.45 10.62 11.81
CA VAL A 31 -0.39 9.82 10.57
C VAL A 31 0.68 8.75 10.67
N ALA A 32 1.86 9.05 11.22
CA ALA A 32 2.94 8.08 11.38
C ALA A 32 2.53 6.90 12.29
N LEU A 33 1.84 7.18 13.39
CA LEU A 33 1.35 6.15 14.32
C LEU A 33 0.40 5.16 13.65
N VAL A 34 -0.42 5.62 12.70
CA VAL A 34 -1.31 4.74 11.90
C VAL A 34 -0.54 4.07 10.77
N LEU A 35 0.36 4.80 10.10
CA LEU A 35 1.09 4.33 8.92
C LEU A 35 2.05 3.19 9.24
N ILE A 36 2.70 3.18 10.41
CA ILE A 36 3.67 2.14 10.80
C ILE A 36 3.04 0.74 10.81
N PRO A 37 2.01 0.45 11.64
CA PRO A 37 1.39 -0.87 11.68
C PRO A 37 0.71 -1.22 10.36
N GLN A 38 0.08 -0.22 9.70
CA GLN A 38 -0.56 -0.42 8.39
C GLN A 38 0.44 -0.90 7.34
N SER A 39 1.62 -0.27 7.26
CA SER A 39 2.63 -0.60 6.26
C SER A 39 3.27 -1.96 6.51
N MET A 40 3.44 -2.35 7.77
CA MET A 40 3.88 -3.70 8.15
C MET A 40 2.88 -4.77 7.71
N ALA A 41 1.58 -4.54 7.92
CA ALA A 41 0.54 -5.44 7.45
C ALA A 41 0.50 -5.54 5.92
N TYR A 42 0.72 -4.43 5.21
CA TYR A 42 0.76 -4.40 3.75
C TYR A 42 2.00 -5.09 3.16
N ALA A 43 3.15 -5.03 3.83
CA ALA A 43 4.31 -5.83 3.43
C ALA A 43 4.02 -7.33 3.53
N GLN A 44 3.35 -7.78 4.60
CA GLN A 44 2.90 -9.17 4.73
C GLN A 44 1.88 -9.54 3.65
N LEU A 45 0.98 -8.62 3.27
CA LEU A 45 0.09 -8.83 2.13
C LEU A 45 0.86 -8.97 0.81
N ALA A 46 2.02 -8.34 0.67
CA ALA A 46 2.91 -8.50 -0.48
C ALA A 46 3.77 -9.78 -0.43
N GLY A 47 3.64 -10.61 0.62
CA GLY A 47 4.48 -11.79 0.80
C GLY A 47 5.91 -11.47 1.27
N LEU A 48 6.13 -10.26 1.78
CA LEU A 48 7.43 -9.80 2.27
C LEU A 48 7.46 -9.78 3.81
N PRO A 49 8.66 -9.88 4.43
CA PRO A 49 8.81 -9.62 5.86
C PRO A 49 8.28 -8.23 6.25
N ALA A 50 7.66 -8.14 7.43
CA ALA A 50 6.95 -6.94 7.88
C ALA A 50 7.81 -5.65 7.88
N TYR A 51 9.11 -5.78 8.16
CA TYR A 51 10.04 -4.63 8.20
C TYR A 51 10.23 -3.97 6.82
N TYR A 52 9.96 -4.65 5.70
CA TYR A 52 9.94 -4.00 4.37
C TYR A 52 8.84 -2.94 4.26
N GLY A 53 7.76 -3.07 5.04
CA GLY A 53 6.72 -2.06 5.15
C GLY A 53 7.27 -0.74 5.69
N LEU A 54 8.22 -0.80 6.63
CA LEU A 54 8.87 0.40 7.17
C LEU A 54 9.74 1.09 6.13
N TYR A 55 10.42 0.32 5.28
CA TYR A 55 11.19 0.87 4.16
C TYR A 55 10.27 1.58 3.15
N ALA A 56 9.14 0.96 2.82
CA ALA A 56 8.14 1.52 1.91
C ALA A 56 7.41 2.75 2.48
N ALA A 57 7.24 2.82 3.80
CA ALA A 57 6.59 3.92 4.50
C ALA A 57 7.50 5.13 4.76
N PHE A 58 8.82 4.94 4.67
CA PHE A 58 9.78 6.00 5.00
C PHE A 58 10.26 6.75 3.75
N LEU A 59 11.15 6.13 2.97
CA LEU A 59 11.88 6.83 1.91
C LEU A 59 10.97 7.27 0.75
N PRO A 60 10.07 6.42 0.20
CA PRO A 60 9.16 6.83 -0.87
C PRO A 60 8.21 7.95 -0.44
N VAL A 61 7.71 7.90 0.79
CA VAL A 61 6.78 8.89 1.35
C VAL A 61 7.46 10.23 1.55
N LEU A 62 8.70 10.23 2.06
CA LEU A 62 9.51 11.44 2.18
C LEU A 62 9.75 12.11 0.83
N ILE A 63 10.11 11.34 -0.19
CA ILE A 63 10.33 11.85 -1.55
C ILE A 63 8.99 12.37 -2.14
N ALA A 64 7.91 11.62 -1.98
CA ALA A 64 6.60 12.01 -2.47
C ALA A 64 6.06 13.28 -1.80
N ALA A 65 6.31 13.48 -0.50
CA ALA A 65 5.93 14.71 0.20
C ALA A 65 6.62 15.94 -0.42
N LEU A 66 7.89 15.83 -0.82
CA LEU A 66 8.65 16.94 -1.43
C LEU A 66 8.17 17.32 -2.84
N TRP A 67 7.68 16.34 -3.62
CA TRP A 67 7.22 16.54 -5.01
C TRP A 67 5.70 16.52 -5.19
N GLY A 68 4.96 16.33 -4.11
CA GLY A 68 3.50 16.25 -4.11
C GLY A 68 2.85 17.54 -4.64
N SER A 69 1.76 17.38 -5.40
CA SER A 69 0.94 18.49 -5.88
C SER A 69 0.06 19.10 -4.79
N SER A 70 -0.17 18.37 -3.70
CA SER A 70 -0.95 18.77 -2.52
C SER A 70 -0.14 18.52 -1.25
N SER A 71 -0.11 19.51 -0.35
CA SER A 71 0.58 19.42 0.94
C SER A 71 -0.09 18.48 1.94
N GLN A 72 -1.35 18.12 1.71
CA GLN A 72 -2.13 17.23 2.58
C GLN A 72 -2.18 15.79 2.05
N LEU A 73 -1.63 15.53 0.87
CA LEU A 73 -1.67 14.20 0.27
C LEU A 73 -0.68 13.27 0.99
N GLY A 74 -1.22 12.35 1.79
CA GLY A 74 -0.48 11.22 2.33
C GLY A 74 -0.28 10.15 1.25
N THR A 75 0.97 9.87 0.90
CA THR A 75 1.33 8.72 0.07
C THR A 75 1.90 7.61 0.94
N GLY A 76 1.78 6.36 0.51
CA GLY A 76 2.31 5.22 1.26
C GLY A 76 1.99 3.90 0.56
N PRO A 77 2.42 2.77 1.13
CA PRO A 77 1.98 1.48 0.64
C PRO A 77 0.46 1.35 0.76
N VAL A 78 -0.14 0.61 -0.17
CA VAL A 78 -1.59 0.41 -0.25
C VAL A 78 -1.87 -1.08 -0.40
N ALA A 79 -2.87 -1.59 0.32
CA ALA A 79 -3.22 -3.02 0.34
C ALA A 79 -3.37 -3.65 -1.06
N VAL A 80 -4.05 -2.97 -1.98
CA VAL A 80 -4.27 -3.48 -3.35
C VAL A 80 -2.95 -3.66 -4.10
N VAL A 81 -2.07 -2.66 -4.05
CA VAL A 81 -0.77 -2.70 -4.73
C VAL A 81 0.11 -3.80 -4.12
N SER A 82 0.04 -4.00 -2.80
CA SER A 82 0.71 -5.11 -2.12
C SER A 82 0.23 -6.47 -2.62
N LEU A 83 -1.08 -6.68 -2.73
CA LEU A 83 -1.63 -7.93 -3.24
C LEU A 83 -1.24 -8.17 -4.71
N LEU A 84 -1.32 -7.14 -5.56
CA LEU A 84 -0.91 -7.23 -6.96
C LEU A 84 0.58 -7.54 -7.12
N THR A 85 1.41 -7.00 -6.23
CA THR A 85 2.85 -7.29 -6.19
C THR A 85 3.08 -8.75 -5.85
N ALA A 86 2.38 -9.29 -4.85
CA ALA A 86 2.49 -10.71 -4.48
C ALA A 86 2.10 -11.62 -5.66
N THR A 87 0.95 -11.37 -6.30
CA THR A 87 0.48 -12.19 -7.41
C THR A 87 1.38 -12.09 -8.64
N ALA A 88 1.93 -10.91 -8.93
CA ALA A 88 2.82 -10.72 -10.08
C ALA A 88 4.17 -11.44 -9.90
N VAL A 89 4.71 -11.46 -8.68
CA VAL A 89 6.02 -12.06 -8.41
C VAL A 89 5.91 -13.58 -8.14
N ALA A 90 4.79 -14.04 -7.57
CA ALA A 90 4.57 -15.46 -7.24
C ALA A 90 4.60 -16.40 -8.47
N GLN A 91 4.43 -15.86 -9.69
CA GLN A 91 4.56 -16.61 -10.93
C GLN A 91 6.01 -16.97 -11.28
N PHE A 92 6.99 -16.31 -10.65
CA PHE A 92 8.41 -16.43 -10.98
C PHE A 92 9.26 -16.95 -9.81
N ALA A 93 8.79 -16.83 -8.57
CA ALA A 93 9.51 -17.28 -7.39
C ALA A 93 8.52 -17.64 -6.25
N GLU A 94 8.95 -18.54 -5.38
CA GLU A 94 8.19 -18.94 -4.20
C GLU A 94 8.08 -17.79 -3.19
N ILE A 95 6.86 -17.55 -2.67
CA ILE A 95 6.61 -16.46 -1.73
C ILE A 95 7.52 -16.58 -0.50
N GLY A 96 8.24 -15.50 -0.19
CA GLY A 96 9.15 -15.44 0.95
C GLY A 96 10.57 -15.93 0.68
N SER A 97 10.85 -16.49 -0.50
CA SER A 97 12.22 -16.84 -0.89
C SER A 97 13.09 -15.59 -1.10
N PRO A 98 14.43 -15.69 -0.98
CA PRO A 98 15.33 -14.58 -1.30
C PRO A 98 15.14 -14.04 -2.73
N GLU A 99 14.86 -14.93 -3.69
CA GLU A 99 14.60 -14.59 -5.08
C GLU A 99 13.29 -13.80 -5.23
N PHE A 100 12.22 -14.20 -4.52
CA PHE A 100 10.96 -13.47 -4.50
C PHE A 100 11.13 -12.05 -3.99
N ILE A 101 11.89 -11.88 -2.91
CA ILE A 101 12.20 -10.54 -2.35
C ILE A 101 12.98 -9.72 -3.39
N GLY A 102 13.99 -10.30 -4.05
CA GLY A 102 14.76 -9.65 -5.10
C GLY A 102 13.89 -9.20 -6.28
N LEU A 103 12.96 -10.05 -6.73
CA LEU A 103 12.02 -9.73 -7.80
C LEU A 103 11.01 -8.65 -7.41
N ALA A 104 10.53 -8.65 -6.16
CA ALA A 104 9.64 -7.60 -5.66
C ALA A 104 10.35 -6.23 -5.63
N ILE A 105 11.63 -6.19 -5.24
CA ILE A 105 12.44 -4.97 -5.27
C ILE A 105 12.67 -4.51 -6.72
N MET A 106 12.98 -5.43 -7.64
CA MET A 106 13.14 -5.13 -9.06
C MET A 106 11.82 -4.59 -9.66
N LEU A 107 10.68 -5.20 -9.33
CA LEU A 107 9.37 -4.74 -9.78
C LEU A 107 9.10 -3.31 -9.30
N ALA A 108 9.35 -3.02 -8.02
CA ALA A 108 9.20 -1.67 -7.47
C ALA A 108 10.09 -0.64 -8.21
N PHE A 109 11.33 -1.01 -8.52
CA PHE A 109 12.23 -0.17 -9.31
C PHE A 109 11.70 0.09 -10.72
N LEU A 110 11.28 -0.96 -11.43
CA LEU A 110 10.72 -0.85 -12.78
C LEU A 110 9.45 0.02 -12.81
N VAL A 111 8.55 -0.19 -11.85
CA VAL A 111 7.34 0.63 -11.70
C VAL A 111 7.70 2.10 -11.47
N GLY A 112 8.71 2.38 -10.63
CA GLY A 112 9.22 3.74 -10.43
C GLY A 112 9.76 4.38 -11.71
N VAL A 113 10.54 3.64 -12.50
CA VAL A 113 11.04 4.10 -13.81
C VAL A 113 9.87 4.38 -14.76
N PHE A 114 8.89 3.49 -14.85
CA PHE A 114 7.71 3.71 -15.68
C PHE A 114 6.92 4.94 -15.23
N GLN A 115 6.69 5.12 -13.93
CA GLN A 115 5.99 6.30 -13.40
C GLN A 115 6.74 7.59 -13.72
N LEU A 116 8.08 7.60 -13.62
CA LEU A 116 8.90 8.75 -14.03
C LEU A 116 8.77 9.04 -15.53
N LEU A 117 8.83 8.02 -16.39
CA LEU A 117 8.64 8.18 -17.83
C LEU A 117 7.24 8.74 -18.14
N LEU A 118 6.19 8.17 -17.57
CA LEU A 118 4.82 8.66 -17.72
C LEU A 118 4.70 10.13 -17.25
N GLY A 119 5.37 10.49 -16.15
CA GLY A 119 5.44 11.86 -15.65
C GLY A 119 6.15 12.82 -16.61
N ILE A 120 7.28 12.42 -17.19
CA ILE A 120 8.04 13.20 -18.19
C ILE A 120 7.17 13.46 -19.42
N PHE A 121 6.48 12.45 -19.93
CA PHE A 121 5.56 12.57 -21.07
C PHE A 121 4.21 13.18 -20.72
N ARG A 122 3.98 13.57 -19.44
CA ARG A 122 2.73 14.15 -18.93
C ARG A 122 1.49 13.29 -19.21
N LEU A 123 1.67 11.96 -19.21
CA LEU A 123 0.62 11.00 -19.50
C LEU A 123 -0.38 10.80 -18.34
N GLY A 124 -0.25 11.57 -17.26
CA GLY A 124 -1.24 11.62 -16.18
C GLY A 124 -2.64 12.03 -16.67
N VAL A 125 -2.74 12.72 -17.81
CA VAL A 125 -4.04 13.06 -18.45
C VAL A 125 -4.84 11.81 -18.81
N ILE A 126 -4.18 10.67 -19.06
CA ILE A 126 -4.85 9.40 -19.38
C ILE A 126 -5.79 8.98 -18.24
N VAL A 127 -5.44 9.28 -16.99
CA VAL A 127 -6.27 8.94 -15.81
C VAL A 127 -7.63 9.63 -15.87
N ASN A 128 -7.74 10.81 -16.52
CA ASN A 128 -9.00 11.53 -16.68
C ASN A 128 -9.97 10.85 -17.64
N PHE A 129 -9.52 9.87 -18.44
CA PHE A 129 -10.37 9.09 -19.34
C PHE A 129 -10.94 7.82 -18.67
N LEU A 130 -10.56 7.53 -17.42
CA LEU A 130 -11.18 6.45 -16.66
C LEU A 130 -12.59 6.86 -16.27
N SER A 131 -13.58 6.08 -16.72
CA SER A 131 -14.98 6.36 -16.42
C SER A 131 -15.27 6.15 -14.93
N HIS A 132 -16.16 6.97 -14.38
CA HIS A 132 -16.59 6.84 -12.98
C HIS A 132 -17.06 5.41 -12.61
N PRO A 133 -17.85 4.69 -13.45
CA PRO A 133 -18.23 3.31 -13.16
C PRO A 133 -17.04 2.33 -13.03
N VAL A 134 -15.98 2.52 -13.81
CA VAL A 134 -14.77 1.66 -13.73
C VAL A 134 -14.05 1.87 -12.40
N ILE A 135 -13.90 3.14 -11.98
CA ILE A 135 -13.27 3.48 -10.70
C ILE A 135 -14.08 2.88 -9.55
N VAL A 136 -15.41 3.06 -9.55
CA VAL A 136 -16.29 2.50 -8.50
C VAL A 136 -16.23 0.97 -8.47
N GLY A 137 -16.29 0.31 -9.62
CA GLY A 137 -16.18 -1.15 -9.71
C GLY A 137 -14.86 -1.68 -9.17
N PHE A 138 -13.74 -1.04 -9.56
CA PHE A 138 -12.40 -1.39 -9.06
C PHE A 138 -12.28 -1.19 -7.55
N THR A 139 -12.75 -0.06 -7.01
CA THR A 139 -12.69 0.24 -5.57
C THR A 139 -13.54 -0.74 -4.76
N ASN A 140 -14.74 -1.10 -5.24
CA ASN A 140 -15.60 -2.08 -4.55
C ASN A 140 -14.97 -3.48 -4.55
N ALA A 141 -14.42 -3.92 -5.69
CA ALA A 141 -13.71 -5.20 -5.77
C ALA A 141 -12.48 -5.22 -4.84
N ALA A 142 -11.68 -4.15 -4.84
CA ALA A 142 -10.56 -3.99 -3.92
C ALA A 142 -10.98 -4.08 -2.46
N ALA A 143 -12.07 -3.41 -2.07
CA ALA A 143 -12.59 -3.45 -0.70
C ALA A 143 -12.98 -4.88 -0.28
N LEU A 144 -13.68 -5.63 -1.16
CA LEU A 144 -14.03 -7.02 -0.90
C LEU A 144 -12.79 -7.91 -0.78
N ILE A 145 -11.83 -7.78 -1.69
CA ILE A 145 -10.57 -8.55 -1.65
C ILE A 145 -9.81 -8.27 -0.34
N ILE A 146 -9.70 -7.00 0.06
CA ILE A 146 -9.04 -6.62 1.31
C ILE A 146 -9.76 -7.26 2.51
N ALA A 147 -11.08 -7.11 2.59
CA ALA A 147 -11.87 -7.66 3.69
C ALA A 147 -11.73 -9.18 3.80
N PHE A 148 -11.92 -9.91 2.69
CA PHE A 148 -11.82 -11.36 2.68
C PHE A 148 -10.39 -11.87 2.91
N SER A 149 -9.36 -11.12 2.49
CA SER A 149 -7.96 -11.48 2.75
C SER A 149 -7.57 -11.43 4.24
N GLN A 150 -8.39 -10.82 5.11
CA GLN A 150 -8.15 -10.82 6.56
C GLN A 150 -8.83 -11.99 7.29
N LEU A 151 -9.75 -12.73 6.66
CA LEU A 151 -10.49 -13.81 7.33
C LEU A 151 -9.57 -14.86 7.96
N SER A 152 -8.52 -15.27 7.23
CA SER A 152 -7.56 -16.26 7.72
C SER A 152 -6.83 -15.80 8.98
N LYS A 153 -6.52 -14.51 9.06
CA LYS A 153 -5.88 -13.91 10.24
C LYS A 153 -6.84 -13.81 11.43
N ILE A 154 -8.11 -13.51 11.20
CA ILE A 154 -9.14 -13.43 12.25
C ILE A 154 -9.42 -14.83 12.82
N PHE A 155 -9.60 -15.83 11.95
CA PHE A 155 -9.81 -17.21 12.39
C PHE A 155 -8.52 -17.90 12.88
N GLY A 156 -7.35 -17.31 12.62
CA GLY A 156 -6.06 -17.89 13.00
C GLY A 156 -5.73 -19.18 12.24
N VAL A 157 -6.20 -19.29 10.98
CA VAL A 157 -5.99 -20.46 10.11
C VAL A 157 -5.06 -20.11 8.95
N SER A 158 -4.41 -21.11 8.37
CA SER A 158 -3.53 -20.90 7.21
C SER A 158 -4.35 -20.70 5.92
N MET A 159 -4.04 -19.64 5.18
CA MET A 159 -4.56 -19.43 3.82
C MET A 159 -3.43 -19.71 2.84
N GLN A 160 -3.59 -20.76 2.04
CA GLN A 160 -2.78 -20.94 0.84
C GLN A 160 -3.23 -19.87 -0.17
N ARG A 161 -2.26 -19.27 -0.85
CA ARG A 161 -2.54 -18.29 -1.91
C ARG A 161 -2.41 -18.98 -3.25
N SER A 162 -3.49 -18.99 -4.01
CA SER A 162 -3.52 -19.50 -5.38
C SER A 162 -3.83 -18.37 -6.37
N GLU A 163 -3.87 -18.70 -7.67
CA GLU A 163 -4.34 -17.76 -8.69
C GLU A 163 -5.85 -17.47 -8.59
N HIS A 164 -6.59 -18.24 -7.78
CA HIS A 164 -8.04 -18.17 -7.67
C HIS A 164 -8.45 -17.69 -6.27
N PHE A 165 -8.50 -16.36 -6.09
CA PHE A 165 -8.85 -15.75 -4.80
C PHE A 165 -10.15 -16.30 -4.16
N LEU A 166 -11.18 -16.59 -4.96
CA LEU A 166 -12.44 -17.14 -4.45
C LEU A 166 -12.27 -18.55 -3.86
N VAL A 167 -11.35 -19.35 -4.42
CA VAL A 167 -11.01 -20.68 -3.89
C VAL A 167 -10.27 -20.51 -2.56
N ASP A 168 -9.29 -19.61 -2.49
CA ASP A 168 -8.55 -19.36 -1.26
C ASP A 168 -9.48 -18.93 -0.10
N VAL A 169 -10.48 -18.09 -0.41
CA VAL A 169 -11.50 -17.67 0.59
C VAL A 169 -12.38 -18.84 1.00
N TRP A 170 -12.80 -19.67 0.05
CA TRP A 170 -13.60 -20.86 0.35
C TRP A 170 -12.84 -21.86 1.24
N ASP A 171 -11.55 -22.04 1.00
CA ASP A 171 -10.67 -22.91 1.80
C ASP A 171 -10.55 -22.40 3.25
N VAL A 172 -10.52 -21.08 3.45
CA VAL A 172 -10.55 -20.48 4.79
C VAL A 172 -11.89 -20.73 5.48
N VAL A 173 -13.01 -20.63 4.76
CA VAL A 173 -14.35 -20.91 5.32
C VAL A 173 -14.47 -22.39 5.73
N MET A 174 -13.91 -23.30 4.94
CA MET A 174 -13.88 -24.73 5.27
C MET A 174 -13.03 -25.03 6.51
N GLN A 175 -12.04 -24.18 6.82
CA GLN A 175 -11.19 -24.29 8.01
C GLN A 175 -11.77 -23.62 9.26
N VAL A 176 -13.00 -23.09 9.23
CA VAL A 176 -13.63 -22.44 10.41
C VAL A 176 -13.72 -23.39 11.61
N GLY A 177 -13.84 -24.71 11.39
CA GLY A 177 -13.80 -25.70 12.47
C GLY A 177 -12.46 -25.75 13.23
N SER A 178 -11.36 -25.33 12.61
CA SER A 178 -10.01 -25.26 13.18
C SER A 178 -9.64 -23.86 13.69
N THR A 179 -10.63 -23.00 13.96
CA THR A 179 -10.40 -21.63 14.41
C THR A 179 -9.63 -21.56 15.72
N HIS A 180 -8.61 -20.70 15.77
CA HIS A 180 -7.91 -20.38 17.01
C HIS A 180 -8.71 -19.36 17.83
N ILE A 181 -9.47 -19.85 18.82
CA ILE A 181 -10.41 -19.06 19.63
C ILE A 181 -9.79 -17.80 20.25
N PRO A 182 -8.57 -17.82 20.83
CA PRO A 182 -7.96 -16.60 21.36
C PRO A 182 -7.72 -15.51 20.30
N THR A 183 -7.32 -15.91 19.09
CA THR A 183 -7.11 -14.97 17.97
C THR A 183 -8.43 -14.37 17.51
N LEU A 184 -9.48 -15.20 17.44
CA LEU A 184 -10.83 -14.75 17.07
C LEU A 184 -11.35 -13.72 18.07
N LEU A 185 -11.26 -14.01 19.38
CA LEU A 185 -11.71 -13.10 20.42
C LEU A 185 -10.94 -11.78 20.39
N TYR A 186 -9.62 -11.84 20.19
CA TYR A 186 -8.81 -10.63 20.03
C TYR A 186 -9.27 -9.81 18.81
N GLY A 187 -9.46 -10.45 17.66
CA GLY A 187 -9.90 -9.78 16.43
C GLY A 187 -11.31 -9.20 16.48
N LEU A 188 -12.20 -9.69 17.37
CA LEU A 188 -13.55 -9.15 17.57
C LEU A 188 -13.60 -7.97 18.55
N VAL A 189 -12.64 -7.88 19.47
CA VAL A 189 -12.64 -6.88 20.56
C VAL A 189 -11.70 -5.71 20.27
N ALA A 190 -10.62 -5.93 19.53
CA ALA A 190 -9.64 -4.92 19.14
C ALA A 190 -10.15 -4.02 18.00
#